data_AF-A0A965UBF2-F1
#
_entry.id   AF-A0A965UBF2-F1
#
_cell.length_a   1.000
_cell.length_b   1.000
_cell.length_c   1.000
_cell.angle_alpha   90.00
_cell.angle_beta   90.00
_cell.angle_gamma   90.00
#
_symmetry.space_group_name_H-M   'P 1'
#
loop_
_entity.id
_entity.type
_entity.pdbx_description
1 polymer ?
#
loop_
_entity_poly.entity_id
_entity_poly.type
_entity_poly.pdbx_seq_one_letter_code
_entity_poly.pdbx_strand_id
1 'polypeptide(L)'
;MAMDSKPISFAADLDILLAWYKLADDWRDEHKLGAPLGRLALLGAARRAEERAPGLAQAVREGVAELTELEKAGCKELDAPADAFARMMRTIGTCAPLPEGQARRIVPHILYHMGRWVYLMDAWDDLEKDRNKGVYNPFLAAGADKARARFLLALSQNEALGAYELLNLEAHKGLLDNILYEGCASRMRGILEDKDEQSL
;
A
#
# COMPACT_ATOMS: atom_id res chain seq x y z
N MET A 1 29.23 -11.44 1.56
CA MET A 1 29.27 -9.99 1.27
C MET A 1 28.02 -9.68 0.45
N ALA A 2 26.91 -9.36 1.13
CA ALA A 2 25.59 -9.19 0.51
C ALA A 2 25.18 -7.71 0.54
N MET A 3 26.01 -6.86 -0.06
CA MET A 3 25.89 -5.40 -0.04
C MET A 3 26.36 -4.85 -1.38
N ASP A 4 25.66 -3.83 -1.89
CA ASP A 4 25.84 -3.07 -3.15
C ASP A 4 24.90 -3.39 -4.32
N SER A 5 23.63 -3.70 -4.03
CA SER A 5 22.54 -3.62 -5.03
C SER A 5 21.62 -2.44 -4.71
N LYS A 6 21.61 -1.41 -5.57
CA LYS A 6 20.77 -0.20 -5.37
C LYS A 6 19.28 -0.53 -5.18
N PRO A 7 18.66 -1.47 -5.94
CA PRO A 7 17.30 -1.92 -5.66
C PRO A 7 17.09 -2.53 -4.27
N ILE A 8 18.05 -3.32 -3.76
CA ILE A 8 17.94 -3.94 -2.42
C ILE A 8 18.05 -2.87 -1.33
N SER A 9 18.99 -1.94 -1.45
CA SER A 9 19.10 -0.82 -0.51
C SER A 9 17.86 0.08 -0.53
N PHE A 10 17.29 0.34 -1.72
CA PHE A 10 16.05 1.10 -1.85
C PHE A 10 14.86 0.39 -1.18
N ALA A 11 14.69 -0.91 -1.39
CA ALA A 11 13.62 -1.69 -0.76
C ALA A 11 13.77 -1.71 0.77
N ALA A 12 14.99 -1.94 1.28
CA ALA A 12 15.26 -1.91 2.72
C ALA A 12 14.99 -0.53 3.33
N ASP A 13 15.39 0.56 2.66
CA ASP A 13 15.10 1.92 3.11
C ASP A 13 13.59 2.21 3.10
N LEU A 14 12.87 1.78 2.06
CA LEU A 14 11.41 1.88 1.99
C LEU A 14 10.72 1.13 3.14
N ASP A 15 11.07 -0.13 3.38
CA ASP A 15 10.47 -0.95 4.45
C ASP A 15 10.69 -0.33 5.83
N ILE A 16 11.92 0.15 6.09
CA ILE A 16 12.27 0.85 7.33
C ILE A 16 11.46 2.14 7.48
N LEU A 17 11.32 2.93 6.42
CA LEU A 17 10.58 4.21 6.45
C LEU A 17 9.07 3.98 6.63
N LEU A 18 8.47 3.01 5.93
CA LEU A 18 7.06 2.64 6.09
C LEU A 18 6.79 2.19 7.53
N ALA A 19 7.60 1.27 8.06
CA ALA A 19 7.46 0.80 9.45
C ALA A 19 7.66 1.92 10.47
N TRP A 20 8.65 2.80 10.26
CA TRP A 20 8.93 3.93 11.13
C TRP A 20 7.78 4.94 11.18
N TYR A 21 7.28 5.38 10.02
CA TYR A 21 6.23 6.39 9.95
C TYR A 21 4.87 5.84 10.40
N LYS A 22 4.53 4.57 10.09
CA LYS A 22 3.33 3.93 10.62
C LYS A 22 3.36 3.83 12.16
N LEU A 23 4.45 3.33 12.75
CA LEU A 23 4.59 3.24 14.21
C LEU A 23 4.63 4.61 14.92
N ALA A 24 5.14 5.65 14.25
CA ALA A 24 5.14 7.01 14.78
C ALA A 24 3.73 7.62 14.83
N ASP A 25 2.88 7.22 13.90
CA ASP A 25 1.49 7.67 13.77
C ASP A 25 0.56 6.88 14.73
N ASP A 26 0.61 5.53 14.71
CA ASP A 26 -0.09 4.64 15.65
C ASP A 26 0.12 5.08 17.13
N TRP A 27 1.34 5.48 17.49
CA TRP A 27 1.69 5.95 18.83
C TRP A 27 1.06 7.29 19.18
N ARG A 28 0.95 8.21 18.20
CA ARG A 28 0.38 9.54 18.39
C ARG A 28 -1.10 9.48 18.71
N ASP A 29 -1.79 8.45 18.23
CA ASP A 29 -3.24 8.36 18.25
C ASP A 29 -3.77 7.43 19.34
N GLU A 30 -3.22 6.22 19.50
CA GLU A 30 -3.85 5.19 20.35
C GLU A 30 -3.19 5.00 21.73
N HIS A 31 -2.07 5.67 22.03
CA HIS A 31 -1.31 5.50 23.28
C HIS A 31 -0.99 4.02 23.64
N LYS A 32 -0.93 3.13 22.64
CA LYS A 32 -0.72 1.69 22.84
C LYS A 32 0.63 1.41 23.51
N LEU A 33 0.58 0.94 24.76
CA LEU A 33 1.71 0.76 25.68
C LEU A 33 2.88 -0.13 25.17
N GLY A 34 2.72 -0.84 24.05
CA GLY A 34 3.75 -1.66 23.41
C GLY A 34 4.62 -0.93 22.36
N ALA A 35 4.20 0.22 21.85
CA ALA A 35 4.89 0.90 20.75
C ALA A 35 6.26 1.58 21.05
N PRO A 36 6.66 1.95 22.30
CA PRO A 36 7.88 2.74 22.48
C PRO A 36 9.17 1.91 22.27
N LEU A 37 9.13 0.59 22.51
CA LEU A 37 10.28 -0.30 22.31
C LEU A 37 10.57 -0.56 20.82
N GLY A 38 9.54 -0.84 20.02
CA GLY A 38 9.71 -1.01 18.56
C GLY A 38 10.23 0.26 17.89
N ARG A 39 9.73 1.43 18.33
CA ARG A 39 10.19 2.74 17.86
C ARG A 39 11.67 2.99 18.21
N LEU A 40 12.12 2.65 19.42
CA LEU A 40 13.53 2.76 19.81
C LEU A 40 14.44 1.84 19.00
N ALA A 41 14.01 0.61 18.71
CA ALA A 41 14.75 -0.34 17.89
C ALA A 41 14.94 0.14 16.44
N LEU A 42 13.93 0.77 15.85
CA LEU A 42 13.97 1.28 14.48
C LEU A 42 14.59 2.68 14.34
N LEU A 43 14.59 3.52 15.38
CA LEU A 43 15.06 4.92 15.31
C LEU A 43 16.42 5.10 14.60
N GLY A 44 17.40 4.26 14.95
CA GLY A 44 18.74 4.33 14.36
C GLY A 44 18.80 3.86 12.90
N ALA A 45 17.89 2.96 12.49
CA ALA A 45 17.77 2.53 11.10
C ALA A 45 17.00 3.57 10.27
N ALA A 46 15.90 4.10 10.81
CA ALA A 46 15.06 5.11 10.19
C ALA A 46 15.84 6.39 9.86
N ARG A 47 16.56 6.98 10.83
CA ARG A 47 17.39 8.17 10.58
C ARG A 47 18.39 7.97 9.43
N ARG A 48 19.04 6.80 9.38
CA ARG A 48 19.98 6.48 8.29
C ARG A 48 19.28 6.30 6.93
N ALA A 49 18.03 5.84 6.91
CA ALA A 49 17.22 5.77 5.68
C ALA A 49 16.75 7.17 5.25
N GLU A 50 16.34 8.04 6.18
CA GLU A 50 16.00 9.45 5.93
C GLU A 50 17.20 10.23 5.35
N GLU A 51 18.40 10.02 5.90
CA GLU A 51 19.65 10.61 5.41
C GLU A 51 20.04 10.11 4.01
N ARG A 52 19.84 8.81 3.72
CA ARG A 52 20.14 8.21 2.40
C ARG A 52 19.14 8.60 1.32
N ALA A 53 17.86 8.64 1.66
CA ALA A 53 16.76 8.76 0.71
C ALA A 53 15.73 9.81 1.16
N PRO A 54 16.09 11.10 1.28
CA PRO A 54 15.22 12.13 1.84
C PRO A 54 13.92 12.32 1.07
N GLY A 55 13.93 12.18 -0.26
CA GLY A 55 12.71 12.24 -1.08
C GLY A 55 11.76 11.04 -0.85
N LEU A 56 12.32 9.85 -0.60
CA LEU A 56 11.54 8.66 -0.25
C LEU A 56 10.92 8.82 1.15
N ALA A 57 11.69 9.30 2.12
CA ALA A 57 11.21 9.59 3.46
C ALA A 57 10.13 10.68 3.48
N GLN A 58 10.27 11.71 2.63
CA GLN A 58 9.23 12.72 2.45
C GLN A 58 7.95 12.11 1.88
N ALA A 59 8.03 11.32 0.80
CA ALA A 59 6.89 10.68 0.18
C ALA A 59 6.11 9.79 1.16
N VAL A 60 6.81 8.96 1.94
CA VAL A 60 6.20 8.11 2.98
C VAL A 60 5.57 8.94 4.09
N ARG A 61 6.28 9.95 4.62
CA ARG A 61 5.78 10.79 5.72
C ARG A 61 4.51 11.54 5.35
N GLU A 62 4.50 12.17 4.17
CA GLU A 62 3.36 12.97 3.69
C GLU A 62 2.19 12.06 3.33
N GLY A 63 2.43 10.91 2.69
CA GLY A 63 1.40 9.95 2.33
C GLY A 63 0.72 9.27 3.53
N VAL A 64 1.50 8.87 4.55
CA VAL A 64 0.94 8.33 5.80
C VAL A 64 0.12 9.40 6.51
N ALA A 65 0.65 10.63 6.66
CA ALA A 65 -0.08 11.70 7.33
C ALA A 65 -1.39 12.07 6.61
N GLU A 66 -1.39 12.15 5.27
CA GLU A 66 -2.61 12.41 4.50
C GLU A 66 -3.65 11.30 4.68
N LEU A 67 -3.23 10.03 4.62
CA LEU A 67 -4.12 8.88 4.81
C LEU A 67 -4.77 8.93 6.21
N THR A 68 -3.97 9.10 7.25
CA THR A 68 -4.44 9.13 8.64
C THR A 68 -5.43 10.27 8.88
N GLU A 69 -5.21 11.46 8.33
CA GLU A 69 -6.16 12.58 8.46
C GLU A 69 -7.51 12.28 7.77
N LEU A 70 -7.51 11.59 6.63
CA LEU A 70 -8.75 11.15 5.96
C LEU A 70 -9.53 10.10 6.78
N GLU A 71 -8.82 9.15 7.39
CA GLU A 71 -9.41 8.10 8.22
C GLU A 71 -9.98 8.67 9.53
N LYS A 72 -9.23 9.56 10.21
CA LYS A 72 -9.69 10.31 11.40
C LYS A 72 -10.89 11.21 11.11
N ALA A 73 -10.93 11.84 9.94
CA ALA A 73 -12.06 12.66 9.51
C ALA A 73 -13.33 11.82 9.21
N GLY A 74 -13.22 10.48 9.23
CA GLY A 74 -14.34 9.59 8.92
C GLY A 74 -14.80 9.75 7.47
N CYS A 75 -13.84 9.88 6.53
CA CYS A 75 -14.14 10.23 5.15
C CYS A 75 -15.17 9.26 4.52
N LYS A 76 -16.22 9.83 3.93
CA LYS A 76 -17.32 9.08 3.29
C LYS A 76 -17.10 8.84 1.80
N GLU A 77 -16.09 9.48 1.22
CA GLU A 77 -15.66 9.16 -0.14
C GLU A 77 -14.75 7.94 -0.10
N LEU A 78 -15.32 6.78 -0.42
CA LEU A 78 -14.64 5.47 -0.42
C LEU A 78 -13.26 5.47 -1.09
N ASP A 79 -13.10 6.24 -2.17
CA ASP A 79 -11.88 6.24 -2.97
C ASP A 79 -10.82 7.23 -2.48
N ALA A 80 -11.17 8.21 -1.64
CA ALA A 80 -10.24 9.25 -1.18
C ALA A 80 -9.03 8.69 -0.39
N PRO A 81 -9.20 7.82 0.64
CA PRO A 81 -8.04 7.24 1.33
C PRO A 81 -7.29 6.23 0.44
N ALA A 82 -7.99 5.51 -0.43
CA ALA A 82 -7.38 4.61 -1.41
C ALA A 82 -6.49 5.36 -2.41
N ASP A 83 -6.91 6.54 -2.87
CA ASP A 83 -6.13 7.44 -3.72
C ASP A 83 -4.96 8.07 -2.96
N ALA A 84 -5.13 8.50 -1.70
CA ALA A 84 -4.02 9.00 -0.88
C ALA A 84 -2.88 7.98 -0.77
N PHE A 85 -3.20 6.73 -0.41
CA PHE A 85 -2.23 5.64 -0.37
C PHE A 85 -1.64 5.32 -1.76
N ALA A 86 -2.46 5.34 -2.82
CA ALA A 86 -1.99 5.17 -4.20
C ALA A 86 -1.02 6.27 -4.65
N ARG A 87 -1.26 7.54 -4.29
CA ARG A 87 -0.37 8.68 -4.59
C ARG A 87 0.95 8.57 -3.85
N MET A 88 0.95 8.08 -2.61
CA MET A 88 2.17 7.73 -1.87
C MET A 88 2.97 6.67 -2.64
N MET A 89 2.34 5.54 -3.00
CA MET A 89 2.99 4.44 -3.73
C MET A 89 3.50 4.86 -5.11
N ARG A 90 2.77 5.73 -5.82
CA ARG A 90 3.22 6.36 -7.07
C ARG A 90 4.52 7.15 -6.86
N THR A 91 4.56 7.99 -5.83
CA THR A 91 5.72 8.85 -5.53
C THR A 91 6.94 8.01 -5.12
N ILE A 92 6.74 6.97 -4.28
CA ILE A 92 7.75 5.94 -4.00
C ILE A 92 8.29 5.34 -5.31
N GLY A 93 7.41 5.01 -6.26
CA GLY A 93 7.79 4.54 -7.59
C GLY A 93 8.67 5.49 -8.40
N THR A 94 8.50 6.81 -8.23
CA THR A 94 9.38 7.82 -8.88
C THR A 94 10.76 7.90 -8.22
N CYS A 95 10.88 7.51 -6.96
CA CYS A 95 12.16 7.44 -6.24
C CYS A 95 12.94 6.13 -6.50
N ALA A 96 12.30 5.12 -7.11
CA ALA A 96 12.91 3.81 -7.34
C ALA A 96 14.13 3.91 -8.29
N PRO A 97 15.23 3.16 -8.04
CA PRO A 97 16.47 3.22 -8.81
C PRO A 97 16.35 2.46 -10.15
N LEU A 98 15.41 2.90 -10.98
CA LEU A 98 15.07 2.31 -12.27
C LEU A 98 15.98 2.83 -13.40
N PRO A 99 16.28 1.99 -14.41
CA PRO A 99 16.91 2.43 -15.66
C PRO A 99 16.14 3.59 -16.32
N GLU A 100 16.85 4.42 -17.07
CA GLU A 100 16.21 5.44 -17.92
C GLU A 100 15.33 4.78 -19.00
N GLY A 101 14.25 5.46 -19.40
CA GLY A 101 13.32 4.99 -20.41
C GLY A 101 11.92 4.74 -19.87
N GLN A 102 11.19 3.80 -20.49
CA GLN A 102 9.74 3.62 -20.28
C GLN A 102 9.40 3.15 -18.85
N ALA A 103 10.26 2.36 -18.22
CA ALA A 103 10.06 1.84 -16.86
C ALA A 103 9.84 2.94 -15.83
N ARG A 104 10.55 4.08 -15.93
CA ARG A 104 10.36 5.24 -15.04
C ARG A 104 9.00 5.93 -15.15
N ARG A 105 8.26 5.70 -16.23
CA ARG A 105 6.89 6.20 -16.41
C ARG A 105 5.85 5.15 -16.01
N ILE A 106 6.13 3.88 -16.33
CA ILE A 106 5.21 2.77 -16.10
C ILE A 106 5.19 2.34 -14.63
N VAL A 107 6.34 2.15 -13.98
CA VAL A 107 6.39 1.61 -12.61
C VAL A 107 5.65 2.49 -11.59
N PRO A 108 5.72 3.83 -11.62
CA PRO A 108 4.87 4.68 -10.78
C PRO A 108 3.37 4.46 -11.01
N HIS A 109 2.95 4.16 -12.24
CA HIS A 109 1.55 3.93 -12.60
C HIS A 109 1.07 2.55 -12.11
N ILE A 110 1.90 1.49 -12.26
CA ILE A 110 1.65 0.19 -11.64
C ILE A 110 1.52 0.35 -10.12
N LEU A 111 2.47 1.04 -9.48
CA LEU A 111 2.47 1.21 -8.02
C LEU A 111 1.31 2.07 -7.51
N TYR A 112 0.83 3.04 -8.29
CA TYR A 112 -0.41 3.76 -8.00
C TYR A 112 -1.60 2.78 -7.92
N HIS A 113 -1.85 2.03 -8.99
CA HIS A 113 -3.00 1.13 -9.07
C HIS A 113 -2.89 -0.07 -8.12
N MET A 114 -1.69 -0.62 -7.92
CA MET A 114 -1.43 -1.66 -6.91
C MET A 114 -1.57 -1.12 -5.48
N GLY A 115 -1.14 0.11 -5.20
CA GLY A 115 -1.37 0.76 -3.91
C GLY A 115 -2.86 0.86 -3.61
N ARG A 116 -3.63 1.41 -4.56
CA ARG A 116 -5.10 1.49 -4.48
C ARG A 116 -5.75 0.11 -4.26
N TRP A 117 -5.27 -0.91 -4.98
CA TRP A 117 -5.75 -2.30 -4.82
C TRP A 117 -5.46 -2.85 -3.42
N VAL A 118 -4.23 -2.68 -2.90
CA VAL A 118 -3.84 -3.16 -1.57
C VAL A 118 -4.67 -2.51 -0.48
N TYR A 119 -4.84 -1.17 -0.51
CA TYR A 119 -5.65 -0.46 0.48
C TYR A 119 -7.12 -0.94 0.47
N LEU A 120 -7.74 -1.01 -0.71
CA LEU A 120 -9.12 -1.49 -0.85
C LEU A 120 -9.26 -2.97 -0.44
N MET A 121 -8.22 -3.79 -0.64
CA MET A 121 -8.24 -5.20 -0.26
C MET A 121 -8.17 -5.36 1.26
N ASP A 122 -7.24 -4.66 1.92
CA ASP A 122 -7.07 -4.67 3.38
C ASP A 122 -8.35 -4.19 4.09
N ALA A 123 -8.88 -3.04 3.66
CA ALA A 123 -10.14 -2.49 4.16
C ALA A 123 -11.35 -3.40 3.88
N TRP A 124 -11.36 -4.15 2.78
CA TRP A 124 -12.44 -5.11 2.52
C TRP A 124 -12.29 -6.40 3.35
N ASP A 125 -11.07 -6.88 3.58
CA ASP A 125 -10.76 -8.05 4.40
C ASP A 125 -11.19 -7.81 5.86
N ASP A 126 -10.75 -6.68 6.43
CA ASP A 126 -11.03 -6.30 7.83
C ASP A 126 -12.46 -5.77 8.10
N LEU A 127 -13.30 -5.59 7.06
CA LEU A 127 -14.65 -5.00 7.14
C LEU A 127 -15.50 -5.37 8.38
N GLU A 128 -15.63 -6.67 8.67
CA GLU A 128 -16.46 -7.15 9.79
C GLU A 128 -15.75 -7.00 11.15
N LYS A 129 -14.43 -7.14 11.19
CA LYS A 129 -13.60 -6.90 12.37
C LYS A 129 -13.65 -5.41 12.76
N ASP A 130 -13.64 -4.51 11.79
CA ASP A 130 -13.73 -3.07 12.02
C ASP A 130 -15.13 -2.66 12.48
N ARG A 131 -16.16 -3.19 11.82
CA ARG A 131 -17.57 -3.06 12.25
C ARG A 131 -17.75 -3.45 13.72
N ASN A 132 -17.23 -4.62 14.11
CA ASN A 132 -17.34 -5.14 15.46
C ASN A 132 -16.54 -4.34 16.50
N LYS A 133 -15.46 -3.66 16.09
CA LYS A 133 -14.68 -2.77 16.96
C LYS A 133 -15.19 -1.34 17.01
N GLY A 134 -16.07 -0.95 16.08
CA GLY A 134 -16.53 0.43 15.93
C GLY A 134 -15.43 1.40 15.45
N VAL A 135 -14.41 0.89 14.75
CA VAL A 135 -13.35 1.73 14.15
C VAL A 135 -13.72 2.14 12.72
N TYR A 136 -13.01 3.13 12.18
CA TYR A 136 -13.22 3.57 10.80
C TYR A 136 -12.93 2.45 9.80
N ASN A 137 -13.81 2.32 8.80
CA ASN A 137 -13.58 1.52 7.61
C ASN A 137 -14.24 2.24 6.42
N PRO A 138 -13.55 2.42 5.28
CA PRO A 138 -14.04 3.27 4.19
C PRO A 138 -15.28 2.70 3.49
N PHE A 139 -15.45 1.37 3.45
CA PHE A 139 -16.65 0.75 2.88
C PHE A 139 -17.87 0.95 3.79
N LEU A 140 -17.71 0.84 5.12
CA LEU A 140 -18.77 1.13 6.08
C LEU A 140 -19.15 2.62 6.04
N ALA A 141 -18.17 3.52 6.01
CA ALA A 141 -18.38 4.97 6.00
C ALA A 141 -19.11 5.45 4.73
N ALA A 142 -18.82 4.83 3.59
CA ALA A 142 -19.48 5.11 2.31
C ALA A 142 -20.81 4.35 2.10
N GLY A 143 -21.15 3.38 2.96
CA GLY A 143 -22.31 2.49 2.77
C GLY A 143 -22.18 1.62 1.51
N ALA A 144 -20.95 1.24 1.15
CA ALA A 144 -20.66 0.54 -0.09
C ALA A 144 -20.78 -0.98 0.05
N ASP A 145 -21.36 -1.61 -0.97
CA ASP A 145 -21.61 -3.06 -1.00
C ASP A 145 -20.46 -3.86 -1.65
N LYS A 146 -20.61 -5.18 -1.64
CA LYS A 146 -19.68 -6.12 -2.26
C LYS A 146 -19.55 -5.92 -3.78
N ALA A 147 -20.62 -5.50 -4.46
CA ALA A 147 -20.56 -5.22 -5.90
C ALA A 147 -19.66 -4.01 -6.19
N ARG A 148 -19.76 -2.95 -5.38
CA ARG A 148 -18.88 -1.78 -5.45
C ARG A 148 -17.44 -2.12 -5.09
N ALA A 149 -17.21 -2.92 -4.05
CA ALA A 149 -15.87 -3.40 -3.69
C ALA A 149 -15.22 -4.20 -4.83
N ARG A 150 -15.94 -5.20 -5.37
CA ARG A 150 -15.48 -6.02 -6.51
C ARG A 150 -15.17 -5.16 -7.73
N PHE A 151 -15.99 -4.16 -8.03
CA PHE A 151 -15.75 -3.23 -9.15
C PHE A 151 -14.45 -2.43 -8.96
N LEU A 152 -14.25 -1.82 -7.80
CA LEU A 152 -13.07 -0.96 -7.55
C LEU A 152 -11.78 -1.77 -7.48
N LEU A 153 -11.81 -2.96 -6.90
CA LEU A 153 -10.69 -3.90 -6.87
C LEU A 153 -10.33 -4.40 -8.29
N ALA A 154 -11.32 -4.85 -9.07
CA ALA A 154 -11.09 -5.28 -10.45
C ALA A 154 -10.55 -4.14 -11.33
N LEU A 155 -11.07 -2.91 -11.17
CA LEU A 155 -10.55 -1.73 -11.85
C LEU A 155 -9.09 -1.47 -11.49
N SER A 156 -8.74 -1.41 -10.21
CA SER A 156 -7.35 -1.21 -9.77
C SER A 156 -6.42 -2.30 -10.31
N GLN A 157 -6.83 -3.58 -10.28
CA GLN A 157 -6.01 -4.67 -10.78
C GLN A 157 -5.82 -4.57 -12.30
N ASN A 158 -6.88 -4.30 -13.06
CA ASN A 158 -6.82 -4.22 -14.52
C ASN A 158 -5.96 -3.06 -15.01
N GLU A 159 -6.03 -1.88 -14.38
CA GLU A 159 -5.15 -0.74 -14.72
C GLU A 159 -3.68 -1.06 -14.39
N ALA A 160 -3.41 -1.72 -13.25
CA ALA A 160 -2.06 -2.17 -12.91
C ALA A 160 -1.50 -3.19 -13.92
N LEU A 161 -2.33 -4.15 -14.36
CA LEU A 161 -1.97 -5.16 -15.36
C LEU A 161 -1.78 -4.56 -16.77
N GLY A 162 -2.65 -3.63 -17.16
CA GLY A 162 -2.53 -2.90 -18.43
C GLY A 162 -1.27 -2.06 -18.49
N ALA A 163 -0.87 -1.43 -17.38
CA ALA A 163 0.43 -0.79 -17.26
C ALA A 163 1.60 -1.79 -17.26
N TYR A 164 1.43 -2.96 -16.62
CA TYR A 164 2.46 -3.98 -16.47
C TYR A 164 2.95 -4.58 -17.80
N GLU A 165 2.09 -4.98 -18.74
CA GLU A 165 2.57 -5.53 -20.03
C GLU A 165 3.10 -4.45 -21.01
N LEU A 166 3.18 -3.18 -20.59
CA LEU A 166 4.03 -2.18 -21.26
C LEU A 166 5.50 -2.28 -20.81
N LEU A 167 5.83 -3.06 -19.77
CA LEU A 167 7.21 -3.32 -19.35
C LEU A 167 7.84 -4.43 -20.20
N ASN A 168 8.89 -4.09 -20.95
CA ASN A 168 9.78 -5.08 -21.52
C ASN A 168 10.70 -5.68 -20.43
N LEU A 169 10.31 -6.83 -19.87
CA LEU A 169 11.03 -7.50 -18.78
C LEU A 169 11.93 -8.63 -19.29
N GLU A 170 13.24 -8.43 -19.23
CA GLU A 170 14.25 -9.42 -19.62
C GLU A 170 14.47 -10.52 -18.57
N ALA A 171 14.12 -10.24 -17.30
CA ALA A 171 14.32 -11.15 -16.17
C ALA A 171 13.11 -11.13 -15.22
N HIS A 172 12.91 -12.24 -14.50
CA HIS A 172 11.88 -12.41 -13.47
C HIS A 172 10.42 -12.17 -13.89
N LYS A 173 10.10 -12.10 -15.20
CA LYS A 173 8.71 -11.92 -15.68
C LYS A 173 7.75 -12.92 -15.02
N GLY A 174 8.06 -14.22 -15.08
CA GLY A 174 7.20 -15.26 -14.49
C GLY A 174 6.97 -15.15 -12.96
N LEU A 175 7.85 -14.49 -12.21
CA LEU A 175 7.60 -14.18 -10.80
C LEU A 175 6.57 -13.06 -10.65
N LEU A 176 6.72 -12.00 -11.44
CA LEU A 176 5.79 -10.86 -11.45
C LEU A 176 4.43 -11.26 -12.04
N ASP A 177 4.40 -12.13 -13.05
CA ASP A 177 3.18 -12.74 -13.60
C ASP A 177 2.41 -13.50 -12.51
N ASN A 178 3.11 -14.39 -11.78
CA ASN A 178 2.53 -15.15 -10.68
C ASN A 178 2.01 -14.25 -9.53
N ILE A 179 2.61 -13.08 -9.31
CA ILE A 179 2.14 -12.13 -8.29
C ILE A 179 0.90 -11.38 -8.79
N LEU A 180 0.97 -10.76 -9.97
CA LEU A 180 -0.02 -9.79 -10.44
C LEU A 180 -1.25 -10.43 -11.10
N TYR A 181 -1.07 -11.51 -11.88
CA TYR A 181 -2.19 -12.27 -12.46
C TYR A 181 -2.75 -13.25 -11.45
N GLU A 182 -1.93 -14.23 -11.01
CA GLU A 182 -2.43 -15.35 -10.22
C GLU A 182 -2.65 -14.97 -8.74
N GLY A 183 -1.64 -14.42 -8.08
CA GLY A 183 -1.67 -14.09 -6.65
C GLY A 183 -2.76 -13.08 -6.30
N CYS A 184 -2.76 -11.91 -6.94
CA CYS A 184 -3.76 -10.88 -6.73
C CYS A 184 -5.17 -11.34 -7.11
N ALA A 185 -5.37 -12.01 -8.26
CA ALA A 185 -6.71 -12.47 -8.63
C ALA A 185 -7.22 -13.58 -7.70
N SER A 186 -6.34 -14.48 -7.24
CA SER A 186 -6.66 -15.52 -6.27
C SER A 186 -7.06 -14.93 -4.91
N ARG A 187 -6.27 -13.98 -4.38
CA ARG A 187 -6.58 -13.28 -3.12
C ARG A 187 -7.91 -12.51 -3.21
N MET A 188 -8.16 -11.84 -4.34
CA MET A 188 -9.41 -11.12 -4.58
C MET A 188 -10.62 -12.05 -4.66
N ARG A 189 -10.50 -13.20 -5.35
CA ARG A 189 -11.57 -14.20 -5.37
C ARG A 189 -11.83 -14.74 -3.96
N GLY A 190 -10.80 -15.23 -3.27
CA GLY A 190 -10.90 -15.78 -1.91
C GLY A 190 -11.64 -14.85 -0.94
N ILE A 191 -11.15 -13.63 -0.69
CA ILE A 191 -11.81 -12.74 0.28
C ILE A 191 -13.23 -12.34 -0.15
N LEU A 192 -13.49 -12.18 -1.46
CA LEU A 192 -14.85 -11.89 -1.91
C LEU A 192 -15.77 -13.10 -1.71
N GLU A 193 -15.34 -14.31 -2.06
CA GLU A 193 -16.11 -15.56 -2.02
C GLU A 193 -16.28 -16.10 -0.60
N ASP A 194 -15.27 -16.03 0.27
CA ASP A 194 -15.33 -16.40 1.70
C ASP A 194 -16.42 -15.61 2.47
N LYS A 195 -16.79 -14.42 1.97
CA LYS A 195 -17.87 -13.59 2.53
C LYS A 195 -19.27 -13.88 1.95
N ASP A 196 -19.39 -14.73 0.92
CA ASP A 196 -20.68 -15.32 0.54
C ASP A 196 -21.12 -16.38 1.56
N GLU A 197 -20.21 -17.22 2.06
CA GLU A 197 -20.55 -18.28 3.02
C GLU A 197 -20.91 -17.76 4.42
N GLN A 198 -20.46 -16.56 4.79
CA GLN A 198 -20.75 -15.94 6.09
C GLN A 198 -22.00 -15.05 6.09
N SER A 199 -22.74 -14.96 4.97
CA SER A 199 -23.94 -14.12 4.83
C SER A 199 -25.24 -14.89 4.58
N LEU A 200 -25.27 -16.18 4.96
CA LEU A 200 -26.43 -17.09 4.93
C LEU A 200 -26.87 -17.51 6.35
#